data_AF-A0A447PQF8-F1
#
_entry.id   AF-A0A447PQF8-F1
#
_cell.length_a   1.000
_cell.length_b   1.000
_cell.length_c   1.000
_cell.angle_alpha   90.00
_cell.angle_beta   90.00
_cell.angle_gamma   90.00
#
_symmetry.space_group_name_H-M   'P 1'
#
loop_
_entity.id
_entity.type
_entity.pdbx_description
1 polymer ?
#
loop_
_entity_poly.entity_id
_entity_poly.type
_entity_poly.pdbx_seq_one_letter_code
_entity_poly.pdbx_strand_id
1 'polypeptide(L)' 'MQIHLPANYGRRYNESFSAIYPKLAKEFDIPLLPFFMEEVYLKPQWMQDDGIHPNRDAQPFIADWMAKQLTPFLS' A
#
# COMPACT_ATOMS: atom_id res chain seq x y z
N MET A 1 6.96 3.20 0.69
CA MET A 1 5.85 2.27 0.91
C MET A 1 5.94 1.15 -0.12
N GLN A 2 5.59 -0.08 0.24
CA GLN A 2 5.43 -1.20 -0.67
C GLN A 2 4.20 -0.99 -1.56
N ILE A 3 4.26 -1.41 -2.84
CA ILE A 3 3.12 -1.31 -3.76
C ILE A 3 2.98 -2.61 -4.56
N HIS A 4 1.74 -3.09 -4.64
CA HIS A 4 1.34 -4.22 -5.48
C HIS A 4 0.35 -3.73 -6.53
N LEU A 5 0.51 -4.20 -7.77
CA LEU A 5 -0.45 -3.91 -8.84
C LEU A 5 -1.55 -4.98 -8.86
N PRO A 6 -2.68 -4.72 -9.53
CA PRO A 6 -3.69 -5.74 -9.72
C PRO A 6 -3.16 -6.94 -10.53
N ALA A 7 -3.75 -8.10 -10.32
CA ALA A 7 -3.28 -9.36 -10.89
C ALA A 7 -3.36 -9.42 -12.44
N ASN A 8 -4.22 -8.59 -13.05
CA ASN A 8 -4.40 -8.51 -14.51
C ASN A 8 -3.16 -7.99 -15.27
N TYR A 9 -2.17 -7.41 -14.59
CA TYR A 9 -0.87 -7.05 -15.19
C TYR A 9 0.07 -8.26 -15.37
N GLY A 10 -0.33 -9.44 -14.86
CA GLY A 10 0.43 -10.67 -14.96
C GLY A 10 1.50 -10.79 -13.86
N ARG A 11 1.74 -12.05 -13.46
CA ARG A 11 2.61 -12.40 -12.32
C ARG A 11 4.04 -11.86 -12.48
N ARG A 12 4.67 -12.10 -13.63
CA ARG A 12 6.06 -11.68 -13.89
C ARG A 12 6.25 -10.18 -13.75
N TYR A 13 5.30 -9.39 -14.27
CA TYR A 13 5.37 -7.94 -14.18
C TYR A 13 5.13 -7.45 -12.75
N ASN A 14 4.14 -8.02 -12.06
CA ASN A 14 3.88 -7.73 -10.65
C ASN A 14 5.08 -8.00 -9.75
N GLU A 15 5.74 -9.15 -9.90
CA GLU A 15 6.95 -9.50 -9.15
C GLU A 15 8.08 -8.52 -9.46
N SER A 16 8.31 -8.21 -10.74
CA SER A 16 9.37 -7.28 -11.16
C SER A 16 9.14 -5.86 -10.65
N PHE A 17 7.89 -5.37 -10.71
CA PHE A 17 7.50 -4.04 -10.26
C PHE A 17 7.59 -3.91 -8.74
N SER A 18 6.95 -4.82 -8.00
CA SER A 18 6.90 -4.76 -6.53
C SER A 18 8.27 -4.97 -5.88
N ALA A 19 9.22 -5.64 -6.55
CA ALA A 19 10.59 -5.79 -6.07
C ALA A 19 11.42 -4.49 -6.06
N ILE A 20 11.00 -3.45 -6.79
CA ILE A 20 11.72 -2.16 -6.84
C ILE A 20 11.74 -1.49 -5.46
N TYR A 21 10.60 -1.48 -4.77
CA TYR A 21 10.44 -0.78 -3.49
C TYR A 21 11.36 -1.31 -2.36
N PRO A 22 11.41 -2.62 -2.05
CA PRO A 22 12.33 -3.14 -1.04
C PRO A 22 13.79 -3.04 -1.46
N LYS A 23 14.09 -3.12 -2.77
CA LYS A 23 15.45 -2.90 -3.28
C LYS A 23 15.91 -1.47 -2.97
N LEU A 24 15.11 -0.47 -3.32
CA LEU A 24 15.46 0.93 -3.08
C LEU A 24 15.51 1.26 -1.59
N ALA A 25 14.57 0.74 -0.79
CA ALA A 25 14.59 0.96 0.66
C ALA A 25 15.89 0.46 1.29
N LYS A 26 16.38 -0.71 0.86
CA LYS A 26 17.67 -1.25 1.29
C LYS A 26 18.86 -0.44 0.75
N GLU A 27 18.81 -0.02 -0.52
CA GLU A 27 19.89 0.72 -1.18
C GLU A 27 20.14 2.09 -0.52
N PHE A 28 19.07 2.78 -0.15
CA PHE A 28 19.13 4.12 0.44
C PHE A 28 19.07 4.13 1.97
N ASP A 29 19.02 2.95 2.61
CA ASP A 29 18.86 2.80 4.06
C ASP A 29 17.69 3.63 4.63
N ILE A 30 16.53 3.51 3.99
CA ILE A 30 15.31 4.21 4.38
C ILE A 30 14.19 3.23 4.76
N PRO A 31 13.29 3.60 5.69
CA PRO A 31 12.16 2.76 6.05
C PRO A 31 11.23 2.45 4.87
N LEU A 32 10.76 1.20 4.80
CA LEU A 32 9.71 0.78 3.87
C LEU A 32 8.40 0.51 4.61
N LEU A 33 7.42 1.40 4.47
CA LEU A 33 6.06 1.15 4.97
C LEU A 33 5.39 0.01 4.20
N PRO A 34 4.60 -0.87 4.84
CA PRO A 34 3.77 -1.88 4.17
C PRO A 34 2.68 -1.27 3.26
N PHE A 35 1.93 -2.09 2.53
CA PHE A 35 0.88 -1.61 1.61
C PHE A 35 -0.50 -1.65 2.27
N PHE A 36 -1.01 -0.52 2.76
CA PHE A 36 -2.31 -0.46 3.48
C PHE A 36 -3.50 -1.00 2.67
N MET A 37 -3.42 -0.97 1.33
CA MET A 37 -4.48 -1.48 0.47
C MET A 37 -4.71 -2.98 0.65
N GLU A 38 -3.74 -3.75 1.16
CA GLU A 38 -3.94 -5.17 1.50
C GLU A 38 -5.03 -5.36 2.57
N GLU A 39 -5.21 -4.40 3.47
CA GLU A 39 -6.30 -4.40 4.45
C GLU A 39 -7.59 -3.80 3.90
N VAL A 40 -7.48 -2.81 3.00
CA VAL A 40 -8.63 -2.12 2.39
C VAL A 40 -9.36 -3.03 1.38
N TYR A 41 -8.63 -3.76 0.53
CA TYR A 41 -9.23 -4.63 -0.49
C TYR A 41 -10.13 -5.74 0.09
N LEU A 42 -9.96 -6.08 1.37
CA LEU A 42 -10.77 -7.07 2.08
C LEU A 42 -12.16 -6.55 2.48
N LYS A 43 -12.43 -5.26 2.27
CA LYS A 43 -13.67 -4.59 2.70
C LYS A 43 -14.34 -3.92 1.49
N PRO A 44 -15.25 -4.61 0.79
CA PRO A 44 -15.92 -4.06 -0.40
C PRO A 44 -16.60 -2.71 -0.17
N GLN A 45 -17.14 -2.47 1.04
CA GLN A 45 -17.75 -1.20 1.43
C GLN A 45 -16.78 -0.02 1.50
N TRP A 46 -15.47 -0.27 1.44
CA TRP A 46 -14.42 0.74 1.43
C TRP A 46 -13.88 1.03 0.02
N MET A 47 -14.39 0.35 -1.01
CA MET A 47 -13.94 0.53 -2.39
C MET A 47 -14.90 1.42 -3.17
N GLN A 48 -14.37 2.12 -4.17
CA GLN A 48 -15.16 2.78 -5.22
C GLN A 48 -15.63 1.75 -6.26
N ASP A 49 -16.54 2.16 -7.14
CA ASP A 49 -17.12 1.31 -8.18
C ASP A 49 -16.09 0.72 -9.16
N ASP A 50 -14.90 1.32 -9.27
CA ASP A 50 -13.82 0.82 -10.12
C ASP A 50 -13.04 -0.36 -9.52
N GLY A 51 -13.26 -0.68 -8.24
CA GLY A 51 -12.58 -1.77 -7.54
C GLY A 51 -11.08 -1.57 -7.31
N ILE A 52 -10.55 -0.36 -7.54
CA ILE A 52 -9.13 -0.02 -7.41
C ILE A 52 -8.94 1.01 -6.30
N HIS A 53 -9.81 2.01 -6.23
CA HIS A 53 -9.62 3.13 -5.31
C HIS A 53 -10.43 2.96 -4.02
N PRO A 54 -9.86 3.32 -2.85
CA PRO A 54 -10.64 3.47 -1.64
C PRO A 54 -11.66 4.61 -1.78
N ASN A 55 -12.85 4.42 -1.23
CA ASN A 55 -13.88 5.45 -1.15
C ASN A 55 -13.69 6.31 0.12
N ARG A 56 -14.65 7.19 0.40
CA ARG A 56 -14.63 8.09 1.55
C ARG A 56 -14.60 7.36 2.90
N ASP A 57 -15.29 6.23 3.01
CA ASP A 57 -15.47 5.52 4.28
C ASP A 57 -14.19 4.81 4.73
N ALA A 58 -13.27 4.56 3.80
CA ALA A 58 -11.94 4.01 4.08
C ALA A 58 -10.97 5.04 4.68
N GLN A 59 -11.18 6.33 4.43
CA GLN A 59 -10.18 7.37 4.71
C GLN A 59 -9.82 7.48 6.21
N PRO A 60 -10.75 7.40 7.17
CA PRO A 60 -10.39 7.41 8.60
C PRO A 60 -9.48 6.25 8.98
N PHE A 61 -9.75 5.04 8.46
CA PHE A 61 -8.89 3.87 8.67
C PHE A 61 -7.48 4.10 8.08
N ILE A 62 -7.40 4.61 6.84
CA ILE A 62 -6.11 4.87 6.19
C ILE A 62 -5.32 5.91 6.99
N ALA A 63 -5.97 6.96 7.49
CA ALA A 63 -5.32 7.98 8.32
C ALA A 63 -4.75 7.39 9.63
N ASP A 64 -5.54 6.60 10.36
CA ASP A 64 -5.09 5.94 11.59
C ASP A 64 -3.96 4.95 11.33
N TRP A 65 -4.06 4.19 10.23
CA TRP A 65 -3.03 3.26 9.79
C TRP A 65 -1.72 4.00 9.50
N MET A 66 -1.78 5.08 8.70
CA MET A 66 -0.63 5.92 8.38
C MET A 66 -0.04 6.57 9.62
N ALA A 67 -0.86 7.10 10.52
CA ALA A 67 -0.40 7.69 11.78
C ALA A 67 0.41 6.68 12.60
N LYS A 68 -0.10 5.45 12.76
CA LYS A 68 0.62 4.37 13.47
C LYS A 68 1.96 4.03 12.82
N GLN A 69 2.01 3.96 11.49
CA GLN A 69 3.23 3.63 10.76
C GLN A 69 4.26 4.78 10.75
N LEU A 70 3.79 6.03 10.72
CA LEU A 70 4.65 7.21 10.64
C LEU A 70 5.14 7.71 12.00
N THR A 71 4.38 7.50 13.07
CA THR A 71 4.73 7.98 14.43
C THR A 71 6.16 7.62 14.86
N PRO A 72 6.70 6.42 14.62
CA PRO A 72 8.09 6.09 14.98
C PRO A 72 9.15 6.95 14.29
N PHE A 73 8.80 7.64 13.20
CA PHE A 73 9.71 8.48 12.40
C PHE A 73 9.50 9.98 12.60
N LEU A 74 8.44 10.37 13.34
CA LEU A 74 8.10 11.75 13.61
C LEU A 74 8.53 12.07 15.05
N SER A 75 9.63 12.82 15.16
CA SER A 75 10.13 13.43 16.41
C SER A 75 9.39 14.72 16.72
#